data_AF-A0A7V3T504-F1
#
_entry.id   AF-A0A7V3T504-F1
#
_cell.length_a   1.000
_cell.length_b   1.000
_cell.length_c   1.000
_cell.angle_alpha   90.00
_cell.angle_beta   90.00
_cell.angle_gamma   90.00
#
_symmetry.space_group_name_H-M   'P 1'
#
loop_
_entity.id
_entity.type
_entity.pdbx_description
1 polymer ?
#
loop_
_entity_poly.entity_id
_entity_poly.type
_entity_poly.pdbx_seq_one_letter_code
_entity_poly.pdbx_strand_id
1 'polypeptide(L)'
;LTPGQFIARARLIAAARLLRETDLDVCEIAQQCGFYDHSAFTRAFRSAMGVTPSGYRKAIRNLQASDPEKDGAPSPAAPTGQPDKPA
;
A
#
# COMPACT_ATOMS: atom_id res chain seq x y z
N LEU A 1 -5.77 7.86 23.15
CA LEU A 1 -6.16 7.05 21.98
C LEU A 1 -7.68 7.10 21.87
N THR A 2 -8.22 7.72 20.84
CA THR A 2 -9.68 7.67 20.58
C THR A 2 -10.04 6.39 19.82
N PRO A 3 -11.29 5.91 19.87
CA PRO A 3 -11.73 4.74 19.09
C PRO A 3 -11.42 4.87 17.60
N GLY A 4 -11.59 6.08 17.03
CA GLY A 4 -11.24 6.36 15.63
C GLY A 4 -9.74 6.22 15.35
N GLN A 5 -8.86 6.64 16.27
CA GLN A 5 -7.40 6.46 16.13
C GLN A 5 -6.99 4.99 16.17
N PHE A 6 -7.66 4.17 17.00
CA PHE A 6 -7.41 2.74 17.05
C PHE A 6 -7.77 2.05 15.73
N ILE A 7 -8.95 2.34 15.19
CA ILE A 7 -9.40 1.79 13.90
C ILE A 7 -8.48 2.24 12.76
N ALA A 8 -8.11 3.53 12.72
CA ALA A 8 -7.19 4.05 11.72
C ALA A 8 -5.83 3.33 11.79
N ARG A 9 -5.30 3.10 13.00
CA ARG A 9 -4.05 2.37 13.18
C ARG A 9 -4.16 0.92 12.71
N ALA A 10 -5.26 0.24 13.01
CA ALA A 10 -5.49 -1.14 12.55
C ALA A 10 -5.53 -1.22 11.02
N ARG A 11 -6.21 -0.28 10.34
CA ARG A 11 -6.24 -0.18 8.87
C ARG A 11 -4.85 0.02 8.28
N LEU A 12 -4.03 0.88 8.89
CA LEU A 12 -2.66 1.13 8.43
C LEU A 12 -1.74 -0.08 8.62
N ILE A 13 -1.92 -0.86 9.68
CA ILE A 13 -1.18 -2.12 9.89
C ILE A 13 -1.56 -3.14 8.80
N ALA A 14 -2.86 -3.27 8.48
CA ALA A 14 -3.31 -4.13 7.39
C ALA A 14 -2.74 -3.67 6.04
N ALA A 15 -2.72 -2.36 5.77
CA ALA A 15 -2.14 -1.81 4.55
C ALA A 15 -0.63 -2.10 4.44
N ALA A 16 0.12 -1.94 5.53
CA ALA A 16 1.55 -2.25 5.57
C ALA A 16 1.82 -3.74 5.28
N ARG A 17 0.94 -4.62 5.76
CA ARG A 17 1.00 -6.06 5.46
C ARG A 17 0.80 -6.33 3.97
N LEU A 18 -0.26 -5.76 3.38
CA LEU A 18 -0.55 -5.91 1.95
C LEU A 18 0.57 -5.34 1.06
N LEU A 19 1.15 -4.20 1.43
CA LEU A 19 2.28 -3.60 0.71
C LEU A 19 3.52 -4.49 0.64
N ARG A 20 3.71 -5.35 1.66
CA ARG A 20 4.84 -6.28 1.80
C ARG A 20 4.56 -7.63 1.15
N GLU A 21 3.35 -8.16 1.31
CA GLU A 21 2.99 -9.53 0.91
C GLU A 21 2.42 -9.60 -0.50
N THR A 22 2.06 -8.46 -1.10
CA THR A 22 1.41 -8.41 -2.41
C THR A 22 1.98 -7.31 -3.31
N ASP A 23 1.79 -7.50 -4.61
CA ASP A 23 2.11 -6.51 -5.64
C ASP A 23 0.91 -5.63 -6.04
N LEU A 24 -0.16 -5.63 -5.24
CA LEU A 24 -1.36 -4.83 -5.49
C LEU A 24 -1.02 -3.33 -5.61
N ASP A 25 -1.77 -2.61 -6.45
CA ASP A 25 -1.58 -1.16 -6.54
C ASP A 25 -1.87 -0.46 -5.19
N VAL A 26 -1.20 0.67 -4.95
CA VAL A 26 -1.39 1.43 -3.72
C VAL A 26 -2.82 1.94 -3.59
N CYS A 27 -3.48 2.27 -4.70
CA CYS A 27 -4.89 2.65 -4.75
C CYS A 27 -5.79 1.48 -4.32
N GLU A 28 -5.51 0.28 -4.83
CA GLU A 28 -6.26 -0.93 -4.49
C GLU A 28 -6.13 -1.25 -2.99
N ILE A 29 -4.92 -1.18 -2.44
CA ILE A 29 -4.67 -1.38 -1.00
C ILE A 29 -5.41 -0.34 -0.16
N ALA A 30 -5.47 0.92 -0.62
CA ALA A 30 -6.22 1.97 0.07
C ALA A 30 -7.71 1.64 0.16
N GLN A 31 -8.33 1.19 -0.94
CA GLN A 31 -9.73 0.79 -0.97
C GLN A 31 -9.99 -0.42 -0.06
N GLN A 32 -9.15 -1.45 -0.13
CA GLN A 32 -9.29 -2.65 0.71
C GLN A 32 -9.15 -2.33 2.21
N CYS A 33 -8.35 -1.32 2.56
CA CYS A 33 -8.19 -0.87 3.95
C CYS A 33 -9.26 0.14 4.39
N GLY A 34 -10.26 0.43 3.54
CA GLY A 34 -11.38 1.31 3.86
C GLY A 34 -11.03 2.80 3.84
N PHE A 35 -10.07 3.21 3.00
CA PHE A 35 -9.81 4.62 2.69
C PHE A 35 -10.58 5.03 1.45
N TYR A 36 -11.20 6.22 1.51
CA TYR A 36 -12.00 6.75 0.42
C TYR A 36 -11.16 7.04 -0.84
N ASP A 37 -9.96 7.59 -0.65
CA ASP A 37 -9.07 7.92 -1.76
C ASP A 37 -7.58 7.69 -1.41
N HIS A 38 -6.77 7.60 -2.46
CA HIS A 38 -5.32 7.40 -2.38
C HIS A 38 -4.58 8.52 -1.61
N SER A 39 -5.06 9.76 -1.68
CA SER A 39 -4.42 10.91 -1.04
C SER A 39 -4.61 10.86 0.48
N ALA A 40 -5.83 10.58 0.94
CA ALA A 40 -6.16 10.39 2.35
C ALA A 40 -5.36 9.22 2.95
N PHE A 41 -5.30 8.10 2.23
CA PHE A 41 -4.47 6.95 2.62
C PHE A 41 -2.99 7.34 2.72
N THR A 42 -2.42 7.95 1.69
CA THR A 42 -0.99 8.31 1.67
C THR A 42 -0.61 9.25 2.81
N ARG A 43 -1.47 10.24 3.11
CA ARG A 43 -1.26 11.15 4.25
C ARG A 43 -1.32 10.43 5.58
N ALA A 44 -2.35 9.60 5.80
CA ALA A 44 -2.51 8.83 7.04
C ALA A 44 -1.35 7.84 7.23
N PHE A 45 -0.96 7.12 6.18
CA PHE A 45 0.13 6.17 6.20
C PHE A 45 1.46 6.86 6.49
N ARG A 46 1.77 7.96 5.81
CA ARG A 46 2.99 8.75 6.08
C ARG A 46 3.01 9.31 7.49
N SER A 47 1.87 9.79 7.99
CA SER A 47 1.77 10.31 9.35
C SER A 47 2.02 9.23 10.41
N ALA A 48 1.66 7.98 10.14
CA ALA A 48 1.83 6.89 11.11
C ALA A 48 3.17 6.13 10.96
N MET A 49 3.65 5.95 9.73
CA MET A 49 4.82 5.13 9.39
C MET A 49 6.06 5.97 9.05
N GLY A 50 5.93 7.29 8.89
CA GLY A 50 7.01 8.20 8.53
C GLY A 50 7.38 8.22 7.04
N VAL A 51 6.94 7.24 6.26
CA VAL A 51 7.24 7.08 4.83
C VAL A 51 5.98 6.92 4.00
N THR A 52 6.05 7.15 2.68
CA THR A 52 4.93 6.89 1.78
C THR A 52 4.72 5.39 1.56
N PRO A 53 3.51 4.93 1.21
CA PRO A 53 3.24 3.53 0.89
C PRO A 53 4.19 2.95 -0.17
N SER A 54 4.41 3.69 -1.26
CA SER A 54 5.34 3.29 -2.33
C SER A 54 6.79 3.24 -1.85
N GLY A 55 7.20 4.20 -1.00
CA GLY A 55 8.52 4.22 -0.38
C GLY A 55 8.74 3.02 0.55
N TYR A 56 7.71 2.68 1.33
CA TYR A 56 7.71 1.50 2.21
C TYR A 56 7.89 0.20 1.42
N ARG A 57 7.11 0.01 0.34
CA ARG A 57 7.26 -1.15 -0.56
C ARG A 57 8.65 -1.23 -1.17
N LYS A 58 9.17 -0.10 -1.67
CA LYS A 58 10.52 -0.04 -2.27
C LYS A 58 11.60 -0.43 -1.26
N ALA A 59 11.52 0.09 -0.04
CA ALA A 59 12.47 -0.24 1.03
C ALA A 59 12.48 -1.75 1.34
N ILE A 60 11.30 -2.37 1.42
CA ILE A 60 11.18 -3.81 1.66
C ILE A 60 11.76 -4.64 0.51
N ARG A 61 11.43 -4.30 -0.73
CA ARG A 61 11.98 -5.00 -1.90
C ARG A 61 13.50 -4.88 -1.98
N ASN A 62 14.03 -3.71 -1.64
CA ASN A 62 15.48 -3.51 -1.59
C ASN A 62 16.15 -4.36 -0.49
N LEU A 63 15.50 -4.55 0.67
CA LEU A 63 15.99 -5.45 1.72
C LEU A 63 15.93 -6.91 1.26
N GLN A 64 14.87 -7.32 0.58
CA GLN A 64 14.71 -8.69 0.05
C GLN A 64 15.68 -9.00 -1.11
N ALA A 65 16.04 -8.00 -1.92
CA ALA A 65 17.00 -8.15 -3.01
C ALA A 65 18.44 -8.45 -2.54
N SER A 66 18.71 -8.34 -1.23
CA SER A 66 20.00 -8.73 -0.63
C SER A 66 20.14 -10.25 -0.45
N ASP A 67 19.07 -11.02 -0.62
CA ASP A 67 19.03 -12.50 -0.54
C ASP A 67 18.67 -13.08 -1.93
N PRO A 68 19.65 -13.48 -2.76
CA PRO A 68 19.42 -13.78 -4.18
C PRO A 68 18.75 -15.14 -4.50
N GLU A 69 18.09 -15.83 -3.56
CA GLU A 69 17.68 -17.23 -3.78
C GLU A 69 16.25 -17.58 -3.34
N LYS A 70 15.25 -16.74 -3.67
CA LYS A 70 13.86 -17.23 -3.74
C LYS A 70 13.15 -16.72 -4.98
N ASP A 71 13.29 -17.50 -6.04
CA ASP A 71 12.40 -17.53 -7.19
C ASP A 71 10.95 -17.74 -6.76
N GLY A 72 10.07 -16.85 -7.23
CA GLY A 72 8.63 -16.91 -6.97
C GLY A 72 7.92 -15.64 -7.44
N ALA A 73 8.09 -15.29 -8.71
CA ALA A 73 7.40 -14.16 -9.32
C ALA A 73 5.87 -14.35 -9.27
N PRO A 74 5.09 -13.30 -8.94
CA PRO A 74 3.79 -13.13 -9.54
C PRO A 74 3.96 -12.30 -10.80
N SER A 75 3.75 -13.02 -11.89
CA SER A 75 3.26 -12.61 -13.21
C SER A 75 2.86 -11.12 -13.39
N PRO A 76 3.28 -10.48 -14.49
CA PRO A 76 2.91 -9.13 -14.84
C PRO A 76 1.47 -9.08 -15.37
N ALA A 77 0.55 -8.52 -14.60
CA ALA A 77 -0.75 -8.11 -15.13
C ALA A 77 -0.65 -6.67 -15.65
N ALA A 78 -0.91 -6.57 -16.94
CA ALA A 78 -0.83 -5.45 -17.86
C ALA A 78 -1.73 -4.22 -17.47
N PRO A 79 -1.65 -3.10 -18.23
CA PRO A 79 -2.03 -1.77 -17.80
C PRO A 79 -3.49 -1.41 -18.15
N THR A 80 -3.84 -0.13 -17.95
CA THR A 80 -5.07 0.58 -18.38
C THR A 80 -6.18 0.53 -17.33
N GLY A 81 -6.76 1.61 -16.84
CA GLY A 81 -6.70 3.03 -17.16
C GLY A 81 -7.94 3.62 -16.48
N GLN A 82 -7.77 4.76 -15.83
CA GLN A 82 -8.84 5.49 -15.14
C GLN A 82 -10.09 5.60 -16.03
N PRO A 83 -11.32 5.30 -15.54
CA PRO A 83 -12.52 5.71 -16.24
C PRO A 83 -12.61 7.24 -16.25
N ASP A 84 -12.82 7.77 -17.46
CA ASP A 84 -13.19 9.13 -17.80
C ASP A 84 -14.19 9.73 -16.80
N LYS A 85 -13.87 10.91 -16.26
CA LYS A 85 -14.78 11.67 -15.39
C LYS A 85 -15.54 12.64 -16.30
N PRO A 86 -16.87 12.52 -16.49
CA PRO A 86 -17.60 13.43 -17.35
C PRO A 86 -17.61 14.85 -16.75
N ALA A 87 -17.41 15.83 -17.62
CA ALA A 87 -17.58 17.26 -17.37
C ALA A 87 -19.06 17.66 -17.41
#